data_AF-A0A7J7X6Q7-F1
#
_entry.id   AF-A0A7J7X6Q7-F1
#
_cell.length_a   1.000
_cell.length_b   1.000
_cell.length_c   1.000
_cell.angle_alpha   90.00
_cell.angle_beta   90.00
_cell.angle_gamma   90.00
#
_symmetry.space_group_name_H-M   'P 1'
#
loop_
_entity.id
_entity.type
_entity.pdbx_description
1 polymer ?
#
loop_
_entity_poly.entity_id
_entity_poly.type
_entity_poly.pdbx_seq_one_letter_code
_entity_poly.pdbx_strand_id
1 'polypeptide(L)'
;MFDRPYSRTLEAEADKVGLQLAAKACVDVRASSVFWQQMEFTDGLYGHPKLPEWLSTHPSHGNRAEHLDRLIPQALTIREICNCPPLAGPDPRVLFKLSMKHFLEESEKEDLNIIVKKQKVDTLPTQNQKQIPLTYIVEKRTDS
;
A
#
# COMPACT_ATOMS: atom_id res chain seq x y z
N MET A 1 29.53 13.75 4.72
CA MET A 1 28.35 13.27 5.49
C MET A 1 27.13 13.85 4.80
N PHE A 2 26.57 13.29 3.73
CA PHE A 2 26.22 11.91 3.41
C PHE A 2 26.56 11.63 1.95
N ASP A 3 27.68 10.97 1.69
CA ASP A 3 28.01 10.56 0.33
C ASP A 3 28.34 9.08 0.39
N ARG A 4 27.36 8.27 0.01
CA ARG A 4 27.61 6.89 -0.44
C ARG A 4 27.49 6.95 -1.96
N PRO A 5 28.49 7.51 -2.67
CA PRO A 5 28.54 7.34 -4.11
C PRO A 5 28.48 5.83 -4.35
N TYR A 6 27.77 5.39 -5.40
CA TYR A 6 27.54 3.98 -5.76
C TYR A 6 26.36 3.24 -5.11
N SER A 7 25.63 3.74 -4.09
CA SER A 7 24.59 2.88 -3.45
C SER A 7 23.50 2.42 -4.43
N ARG A 8 22.91 3.32 -5.22
CA ARG A 8 21.81 2.96 -6.14
C ARG A 8 22.22 2.05 -7.28
N THR A 9 23.41 2.26 -7.84
CA THR A 9 23.94 1.40 -8.91
C THR A 9 24.21 0.00 -8.39
N LEU A 10 24.71 -0.11 -7.15
CA LEU A 10 24.93 -1.41 -6.48
C LEU A 10 23.60 -2.10 -6.16
N GLU A 11 22.56 -1.38 -5.73
CA GLU A 11 21.22 -1.97 -5.52
C GLU A 11 20.61 -2.48 -6.82
N ALA A 12 20.72 -1.73 -7.92
CA ALA A 12 20.23 -2.16 -9.24
C ALA A 12 21.01 -3.37 -9.76
N GLU A 13 22.33 -3.39 -9.55
CA GLU A 13 23.16 -4.57 -9.84
C GLU A 13 22.75 -5.77 -8.97
N ALA A 14 22.52 -5.56 -7.67
CA ALA A 14 22.09 -6.59 -6.76
C ALA A 14 20.72 -7.18 -7.14
N ASP A 15 19.75 -6.34 -7.52
CA ASP A 15 18.44 -6.78 -8.03
C ASP A 15 18.61 -7.64 -9.29
N LYS A 16 19.44 -7.20 -10.24
CA LYS A 16 19.71 -7.93 -11.47
C LYS A 16 20.38 -9.27 -11.21
N VAL A 17 21.51 -9.27 -10.49
CA VAL A 17 22.28 -10.49 -10.23
C VAL A 17 21.47 -11.45 -9.36
N GLY A 18 20.78 -10.94 -8.33
CA GLY A 18 19.90 -11.73 -7.47
C GLY A 18 18.78 -12.41 -8.26
N LEU A 19 18.13 -11.70 -9.18
CA LEU A 19 17.09 -12.26 -10.03
C LEU A 19 17.63 -13.35 -10.97
N GLN A 20 18.83 -13.15 -11.51
CA GLN A 20 19.51 -14.16 -12.34
C GLN A 20 19.87 -15.42 -11.55
N LEU A 21 20.35 -15.26 -10.30
CA LEU A 21 20.65 -16.40 -9.42
C LEU A 21 19.36 -17.15 -9.06
N ALA A 22 18.28 -16.45 -8.73
CA ALA A 22 16.97 -17.04 -8.47
C ALA A 22 16.44 -17.81 -9.68
N ALA A 23 16.59 -17.27 -10.90
CA ALA A 23 16.24 -17.96 -12.14
C ALA A 23 17.03 -19.27 -12.32
N LYS A 24 18.35 -19.23 -12.13
CA LYS A 24 19.21 -20.42 -12.21
C LYS A 24 18.87 -21.48 -11.17
N ALA A 25 18.39 -21.05 -10.00
CA ALA A 25 17.91 -21.92 -8.93
C ALA A 25 16.46 -22.42 -9.17
N CYS A 26 15.87 -22.15 -10.34
CA CYS A 26 14.50 -22.52 -10.69
C CYS A 26 13.42 -21.96 -9.75
N VAL A 27 13.66 -20.79 -9.13
CA VAL A 27 12.67 -20.03 -8.36
C VAL A 27 11.76 -19.23 -9.28
N ASP A 28 10.47 -19.14 -8.97
CA ASP A 28 9.53 -18.30 -9.73
C ASP A 28 9.89 -16.81 -9.58
N VAL A 29 10.65 -16.31 -10.57
CA VAL A 29 11.15 -14.93 -10.61
C VAL A 29 10.03 -13.90 -10.76
N ARG A 30 8.81 -14.31 -11.16
CA ARG A 30 7.64 -13.41 -11.26
C ARG A 30 7.21 -12.89 -9.89
N ALA A 31 7.45 -13.67 -8.83
CA ALA A 31 7.10 -13.29 -7.46
C ALA A 31 7.98 -12.14 -6.91
N SER A 32 9.14 -11.87 -7.53
CA SER A 32 10.07 -10.84 -7.05
C SER A 32 9.47 -9.43 -7.05
N SER A 33 8.78 -9.03 -8.13
CA SER A 33 8.16 -7.70 -8.19
C SER A 33 6.94 -7.60 -7.28
N VAL A 34 6.17 -8.69 -7.11
CA VAL A 34 5.04 -8.77 -6.18
C VAL A 34 5.48 -8.53 -4.74
N PHE A 35 6.60 -9.12 -4.32
CA PHE A 35 7.15 -8.91 -2.98
C PHE A 35 7.36 -7.42 -2.67
N TRP A 36 7.99 -6.68 -3.59
CA TRP A 36 8.23 -5.25 -3.40
C TRP A 36 6.96 -4.41 -3.49
N GLN A 37 5.99 -4.79 -4.32
CA GLN A 37 4.67 -4.13 -4.34
C GLN A 37 3.91 -4.35 -3.02
N GLN A 38 4.01 -5.54 -2.43
CA GLN A 38 3.43 -5.82 -1.12
C GLN A 38 4.08 -4.97 -0.02
N MET A 39 5.40 -4.81 -0.04
CA MET A 39 6.13 -3.93 0.88
C MET A 39 5.68 -2.47 0.74
N GLU A 40 5.53 -1.98 -0.49
CA GLU A 40 5.01 -0.64 -0.74
C GLU A 40 3.59 -0.45 -0.18
N PHE A 41 2.74 -1.46 -0.37
CA PHE A 41 1.37 -1.43 0.14
C PHE A 41 1.34 -1.44 1.68
N THR A 42 2.15 -2.29 2.32
CA THR A 42 2.22 -2.34 3.79
C THR A 42 2.70 -1.03 4.38
N ASP A 43 3.70 -0.38 3.76
CA ASP A 43 4.15 0.94 4.21
C ASP A 43 3.04 1.98 4.17
N GLY A 44 2.19 1.92 3.13
CA GLY A 44 0.99 2.76 3.02
C GLY A 44 -0.04 2.51 4.12
N LEU A 45 -0.24 1.25 4.54
CA LEU A 45 -1.18 0.89 5.60
C LEU A 45 -0.71 1.33 6.99
N TYR A 46 0.57 1.17 7.30
CA TYR A 46 1.13 1.51 8.62
C TYR A 46 1.50 2.99 8.75
N GLY A 47 1.27 3.80 7.71
CA GLY A 47 1.50 5.25 7.75
C GLY A 47 2.98 5.63 7.84
N HIS A 48 3.89 4.78 7.37
CA HIS A 48 5.30 5.12 7.32
C HIS A 48 5.50 6.25 6.30
N PRO A 49 6.12 7.39 6.69
CA PRO A 49 6.34 8.48 5.76
C PRO A 49 7.27 8.02 4.64
N LYS A 50 6.76 7.98 3.40
CA LYS A 50 7.58 7.75 2.21
C LYS A 50 8.60 8.89 2.12
N LEU A 51 9.84 8.62 2.52
CA LEU A 51 10.93 9.57 2.33
C LEU A 51 11.09 9.80 0.82
N PRO A 52 11.18 11.06 0.37
CA PRO A 52 11.49 11.34 -1.02
C PRO A 52 12.78 10.62 -1.42
N GLU A 53 12.82 10.04 -2.62
CA GLU A 53 13.96 9.19 -2.99
C GLU A 53 15.29 9.92 -2.86
N TRP A 54 15.37 11.20 -3.20
CA TRP A 54 16.59 12.00 -3.08
C TRP A 54 17.13 12.13 -1.64
N LEU A 55 16.31 11.85 -0.62
CA LEU A 55 16.70 11.82 0.79
C LEU A 55 17.01 10.40 1.30
N SER A 56 16.68 9.37 0.51
CA SER A 56 16.94 7.97 0.82
C SER A 56 18.25 7.47 0.20
N THR A 57 18.94 6.53 0.88
CA THR A 57 20.11 5.83 0.32
C THR A 57 19.74 4.62 -0.53
N HIS A 58 18.46 4.21 -0.54
CA HIS A 58 17.92 3.10 -1.29
C HIS A 58 16.74 3.55 -2.18
N PRO A 59 16.52 2.91 -3.35
CA PRO A 59 15.34 3.17 -4.16
C PRO A 59 14.04 2.81 -3.42
N SER A 60 12.94 3.46 -3.80
CA SER A 60 11.62 3.15 -3.25
C SER A 60 11.20 1.71 -3.60
N HIS A 61 10.31 1.13 -2.79
CA HIS A 61 9.77 -0.21 -3.04
C HIS A 61 9.09 -0.31 -4.42
N GLY A 62 8.31 0.69 -4.81
CA GLY A 62 7.68 0.74 -6.13
C GLY A 62 8.69 0.79 -7.28
N ASN A 63 9.75 1.57 -7.15
CA ASN A 63 10.80 1.66 -8.17
C ASN A 63 11.57 0.33 -8.31
N ARG A 64 11.82 -0.38 -7.21
CA ARG A 64 12.40 -1.74 -7.26
C ARG A 64 11.47 -2.72 -7.94
N ALA A 65 10.17 -2.68 -7.62
CA ALA A 65 9.18 -3.55 -8.27
C ALA A 65 9.15 -3.34 -9.79
N GLU A 66 9.14 -2.08 -10.24
CA GLU A 66 9.15 -1.74 -11.66
C GLU A 66 10.46 -2.19 -12.34
N HIS A 67 11.60 -1.97 -11.67
CA HIS A 67 12.90 -2.41 -12.17
C HIS A 67 12.95 -3.93 -12.36
N LEU A 68 12.49 -4.70 -11.37
CA LEU A 68 12.41 -6.15 -11.45
C LEU A 68 11.44 -6.63 -12.53
N ASP A 69 10.29 -5.97 -12.70
CA ASP A 69 9.34 -6.29 -13.77
C ASP A 69 9.97 -6.17 -15.17
N ARG A 70 10.86 -5.21 -15.38
CA ARG A 70 11.62 -5.07 -16.64
C ARG A 70 12.66 -6.18 -16.84
N LEU A 71 13.20 -6.74 -15.75
CA LEU A 71 14.22 -7.80 -15.78
C LEU A 71 13.62 -9.21 -15.86
N ILE A 72 12.38 -9.40 -15.40
CA ILE A 72 11.70 -10.71 -15.38
C ILE A 72 11.74 -11.44 -16.73
N PRO A 73 11.48 -10.81 -17.90
CA PRO A 73 11.56 -11.51 -19.19
C PRO A 73 12.92 -12.15 -19.44
N GLN A 74 14.01 -11.45 -19.13
CA GLN A 74 15.37 -11.98 -19.25
C GLN A 74 15.61 -13.12 -18.25
N ALA A 75 15.12 -12.99 -17.02
CA ALA A 75 15.24 -14.02 -16.00
C ALA A 75 14.45 -15.30 -16.36
N LEU A 76 13.30 -15.18 -17.03
CA LEU A 76 12.54 -16.32 -17.56
C LEU A 76 13.34 -17.05 -18.64
N THR A 77 13.99 -16.34 -19.55
CA THR A 77 14.90 -16.97 -20.53
C THR A 77 16.04 -17.71 -19.84
N ILE A 78 16.60 -17.18 -18.74
CA ILE A 78 17.64 -17.89 -17.96
C ILE A 78 17.09 -19.20 -17.38
N ARG A 79 15.86 -19.22 -16.86
CA ARG A 79 15.22 -20.46 -16.40
C ARG A 79 15.11 -21.50 -17.52
N GLU A 80 14.70 -21.06 -18.71
CA GLU A 80 14.58 -21.93 -19.88
C GLU A 80 15.92 -22.55 -20.28
N ILE A 81 16.98 -21.72 -20.33
CA ILE A 81 18.36 -22.16 -20.61
C ILE A 81 18.87 -23.16 -19.55
N CYS A 82 18.47 -22.98 -18.29
CA CYS A 82 18.81 -23.89 -17.19
C CYS A 82 17.94 -25.16 -17.12
N ASN A 83 17.07 -25.41 -18.10
CA ASN A 83 16.15 -26.56 -18.12
C ASN A 83 15.26 -26.65 -16.86
N CYS A 84 14.89 -25.51 -16.28
CA CYS A 84 14.00 -25.48 -15.13
C CYS A 84 12.58 -25.99 -15.47
N PRO A 85 11.85 -26.55 -14.49
CA PRO A 85 10.46 -26.96 -14.70
C PRO A 85 9.57 -25.77 -15.07
N PRO A 86 8.46 -26.03 -15.78
CA PRO A 86 7.49 -24.99 -16.11
C PRO A 86 6.93 -24.36 -14.85
N LEU A 87 6.66 -23.07 -14.92
CA LEU A 87 6.10 -22.34 -13.79
C LEU A 87 4.67 -22.82 -13.52
N ALA A 88 4.40 -23.15 -12.26
CA ALA A 88 3.08 -23.57 -11.83
C ALA A 88 2.16 -22.35 -11.69
N GLY A 89 0.90 -22.52 -12.10
CA GLY A 89 -0.17 -21.56 -11.83
C GLY A 89 -0.12 -20.24 -12.62
N PRO A 90 -1.12 -19.38 -12.38
CA PRO A 90 -1.20 -18.06 -13.02
C PRO A 90 -0.06 -17.13 -12.58
N ASP A 91 0.19 -16.07 -13.35
CA ASP A 91 1.21 -15.09 -13.01
C ASP A 91 0.87 -14.39 -11.67
N PRO A 92 1.75 -14.48 -10.65
CA PRO A 92 1.48 -13.89 -9.33
C PRO A 92 1.29 -12.38 -9.40
N ARG A 93 1.85 -11.69 -10.39
CA ARG A 93 1.67 -10.24 -10.59
C ARG A 93 0.24 -9.90 -11.00
N VAL A 94 -0.39 -10.78 -11.78
CA VAL A 94 -1.79 -10.62 -12.19
C VAL A 94 -2.70 -10.88 -11.01
N LEU A 95 -2.45 -11.96 -10.25
CA LEU A 95 -3.19 -12.27 -9.04
C LEU A 95 -3.13 -11.11 -8.04
N PHE A 96 -1.93 -10.58 -7.79
CA PHE A 96 -1.75 -9.47 -6.87
C PHE A 96 -2.51 -8.21 -7.30
N LYS A 97 -2.44 -7.84 -8.58
CA LYS A 97 -3.21 -6.70 -9.13
C LYS A 97 -4.72 -6.89 -8.99
N LEU A 98 -5.22 -8.10 -9.23
CA LEU A 98 -6.64 -8.42 -9.06
C LEU A 98 -7.07 -8.34 -7.60
N SER A 99 -6.29 -8.93 -6.68
CA SER A 99 -6.55 -8.86 -5.25
C SER A 99 -6.54 -7.42 -4.75
N MET A 100 -5.55 -6.63 -5.18
CA MET A 100 -5.50 -5.20 -4.85
C MET A 100 -6.71 -4.43 -5.37
N LYS A 101 -7.10 -4.65 -6.63
CA LYS A 101 -8.26 -4.00 -7.21
C LYS A 101 -9.53 -4.33 -6.44
N HIS A 102 -9.72 -5.60 -6.09
CA HIS A 102 -10.84 -6.04 -5.28
C HIS A 102 -10.87 -5.35 -3.91
N PHE A 103 -9.72 -5.32 -3.22
CA PHE A 103 -9.60 -4.65 -1.93
C PHE A 103 -9.95 -3.16 -2.01
N LEU A 104 -9.46 -2.45 -3.02
CA LEU A 104 -9.78 -1.03 -3.23
C LEU A 104 -11.27 -0.83 -3.51
N GLU A 105 -11.87 -1.64 -4.40
CA GLU A 105 -13.32 -1.59 -4.67
C GLU A 105 -14.16 -1.90 -3.44
N GLU A 106 -13.71 -2.82 -2.58
CA GLU A 106 -14.37 -3.11 -1.29
C GLU A 106 -14.27 -1.92 -0.34
N SER A 107 -13.09 -1.29 -0.22
CA SER A 107 -12.92 -0.10 0.62
C SER A 107 -13.80 1.07 0.16
N GLU A 108 -13.91 1.30 -1.15
CA GLU A 108 -14.78 2.34 -1.70
C GLU A 108 -16.27 2.03 -1.42
N LYS A 109 -16.69 0.76 -1.51
CA LYS A 109 -18.06 0.34 -1.18
C LYS A 109 -18.35 0.47 0.31
N GLU A 110 -17.39 0.16 1.17
CA GLU A 110 -17.47 0.35 2.62
C GLU A 110 -17.64 1.84 2.95
N ASP A 111 -16.80 2.70 2.36
CA ASP A 111 -16.87 4.15 2.53
C ASP A 111 -18.21 4.71 2.05
N LEU A 112 -18.69 4.28 0.88
CA LEU A 112 -20.01 4.65 0.37
C LEU A 112 -21.13 4.16 1.29
N ASN A 113 -21.05 2.94 1.83
CA ASN A 113 -22.03 2.42 2.78
C ASN A 113 -22.02 3.21 4.11
N ILE A 114 -20.85 3.64 4.59
CA ILE A 114 -20.73 4.49 5.78
C ILE A 114 -21.32 5.88 5.50
N ILE A 115 -21.04 6.48 4.34
CA ILE A 115 -21.59 7.78 3.93
C ILE A 115 -23.12 7.70 3.80
N VAL A 116 -23.66 6.66 3.16
CA VAL A 116 -25.10 6.45 3.01
C VAL A 116 -25.77 6.19 4.37
N LYS A 117 -25.14 5.41 5.26
CA LYS A 117 -25.64 5.23 6.63
C LYS A 117 -25.64 6.55 7.41
N LYS A 118 -24.60 7.38 7.29
CA LYS A 118 -24.53 8.69 7.93
C LYS A 118 -25.63 9.63 7.42
N GLN A 119 -25.82 9.71 6.10
CA GLN A 119 -26.90 10.49 5.49
C GLN A 119 -28.30 10.02 5.90
N LYS A 120 -28.51 8.70 6.04
CA LYS A 120 -29.78 8.11 6.48
C LYS A 120 -30.08 8.35 7.97
N VAL A 121 -29.04 8.49 8.81
CA VAL A 121 -29.17 8.88 10.23
C VAL A 121 -29.54 10.36 10.36
N ASP A 122 -29.06 11.20 9.44
CA ASP A 122 -29.33 12.65 9.45
C ASP A 122 -30.70 13.03 8.85
N THR A 123 -31.47 12.07 8.30
CA THR A 123 -32.80 12.30 7.70
C THR A 123 -33.92 11.48 8.37
N LEU A 124 -34.22 11.78 9.65
CA LEU A 124 -35.49 11.40 10.29
C LEU A 124 -36.17 12.64 10.91
N PRO A 125 -37.48 12.90 10.66
CA PRO A 125 -38.07 14.22 10.92
C PRO A 125 -38.84 14.33 12.26
N THR A 126 -38.89 15.57 12.76
CA THR A 126 -39.87 16.15 13.73
C THR A 126 -39.64 15.75 15.22
N GLN A 127 -39.74 16.60 16.25
CA GLN A 127 -40.85 17.48 16.59
C GLN A 127 -40.47 18.62 17.57
N ASN A 128 -41.15 19.76 17.39
CA ASN A 128 -41.27 20.95 18.25
C ASN A 128 -40.88 20.79 19.73
N GLN A 129 -39.85 21.52 20.17
CA GLN A 129 -39.72 21.95 21.56
C GLN A 129 -40.01 23.44 21.65
N LYS A 130 -41.15 23.76 22.29
CA LYS A 130 -41.56 25.12 22.63
C LYS A 130 -40.51 25.76 23.55
N GLN A 131 -40.08 26.95 23.16
CA GLN A 131 -39.12 27.76 23.89
C GLN A 131 -39.80 28.40 25.11
N ILE A 132 -39.24 28.18 26.30
CA ILE A 132 -39.61 28.93 27.52
C ILE A 132 -38.42 29.86 27.84
N PRO A 133 -38.64 31.17 28.02
CA PRO A 133 -37.54 32.12 28.16
C PRO A 133 -36.95 32.13 29.58
N LEU A 134 -35.63 32.36 29.63
CA LEU A 134 -34.78 32.50 30.81
C LEU A 134 -34.94 33.90 31.43
N THR A 135 -35.64 33.99 32.56
CA THR A 135 -35.53 35.11 33.51
C THR A 135 -35.87 34.62 34.93
N TYR A 136 -35.31 35.27 35.95
CA TYR A 136 -35.48 35.07 37.42
C TYR A 136 -34.52 34.01 38.04
N ILE A 137 -33.64 34.25 39.03
CA ILE A 137 -33.38 35.34 39.99
C ILE A 137 -31.90 35.27 40.41
N VAL A 138 -31.26 36.44 40.48
CA VAL A 138 -30.05 36.74 41.25
C VAL A 138 -30.41 36.91 42.73
N GLU A 139 -29.48 36.52 43.60
CA GLU A 139 -29.23 37.09 44.94
C GLU A 139 -29.62 36.32 46.22
N LYS A 140 -28.58 36.22 47.08
CA LYS A 140 -28.53 36.12 48.55
C LYS A 140 -28.81 34.78 49.23
N ARG A 141 -27.76 34.24 49.87
CA ARG A 141 -27.67 34.20 51.34
C ARG A 141 -26.23 33.93 51.82
N THR A 142 -25.74 34.89 52.60
CA THR A 142 -24.72 34.74 53.65
C THR A 142 -25.30 33.97 54.85
N ASP A 143 -24.39 33.55 55.74
CA ASP A 143 -24.55 33.23 57.17
C ASP A 143 -25.01 31.82 57.58
N SER A 144 -24.05 30.97 57.99
CA SER A 144 -23.76 30.64 59.41
C SER A 144 -22.60 29.65 59.52
#